data_AF-A0A6N9H943-F1
#
_entry.id   AF-A0A6N9H943-F1
#
_cell.length_a   1.000
_cell.length_b   1.000
_cell.length_c   1.000
_cell.angle_alpha   90.00
_cell.angle_beta   90.00
_cell.angle_gamma   90.00
#
_symmetry.space_group_name_H-M   'P 1'
#
loop_
_entity.id
_entity.type
_entity.pdbx_description
1 polymer ?
#
loop_
_entity_poly.entity_id
_entity_poly.type
_entity_poly.pdbx_seq_one_letter_code
_entity_poly.pdbx_strand_id
1 'polypeptide(L)'
;MSAQPHWFAPPGRLGEGHPGTLNPVYERLDRAIIDGRADEPALAGIGPDGARAELTVAEALDRVAKIAGALRLLAVGPGVPVRIASGVAPLTAELAALAVQRIGGTVVWGAGDAPGAPAAPVVIEPDAEEPAGASAAERGVHSAFAKPLRRLPSRVEGTRVRDERDGASLDALVRDGRIEPAAVEPLPADQVIEIAADGARTTALEAALSSRTR
;
A
#
# COMPACT_ATOMS: atom_id res chain seq x y z
N MET A 1 27.44 11.30 -7.30
CA MET A 1 26.90 10.62 -8.51
C MET A 1 25.40 10.50 -8.32
N SER A 2 24.59 11.24 -9.07
CA SER A 2 23.14 11.13 -8.94
C SER A 2 22.72 9.76 -9.50
N ALA A 3 22.35 8.84 -8.63
CA ALA A 3 21.93 7.51 -9.06
C ALA A 3 20.64 7.67 -9.89
N GLN A 4 20.54 6.99 -11.02
CA GLN A 4 19.31 6.95 -11.84
C GLN A 4 18.35 5.88 -11.31
N PRO A 5 17.02 6.08 -11.40
CA PRO A 5 16.07 5.05 -10.95
C PRO A 5 16.23 3.78 -11.82
N HIS A 6 15.80 2.64 -11.31
CA HIS A 6 15.71 1.41 -12.08
C HIS A 6 14.55 1.52 -13.06
N TRP A 7 14.90 1.55 -14.33
CA TRP A 7 13.95 1.51 -15.42
C TRP A 7 13.67 0.06 -15.81
N PHE A 8 12.41 -0.35 -15.78
CA PHE A 8 11.98 -1.60 -16.41
C PHE A 8 12.10 -1.47 -17.95
N ALA A 9 11.68 -0.31 -18.47
CA ALA A 9 11.99 0.13 -19.82
C ALA A 9 12.44 1.59 -19.78
N PRO A 10 13.66 1.93 -20.25
CA PRO A 10 14.09 3.32 -20.29
C PRO A 10 13.25 4.14 -21.30
N PRO A 11 13.24 5.48 -21.17
CA PRO A 11 12.58 6.36 -22.14
C PRO A 11 12.99 6.06 -23.58
N GLY A 12 12.02 6.08 -24.49
CA GLY A 12 12.23 5.76 -25.91
C GLY A 12 12.30 4.27 -26.27
N ARG A 13 12.45 3.34 -25.30
CA ARG A 13 12.49 1.88 -25.60
C ARG A 13 11.15 1.35 -26.12
N LEU A 14 10.03 1.86 -25.60
CA LEU A 14 8.68 1.41 -25.94
C LEU A 14 8.07 2.18 -27.13
N GLY A 15 8.85 3.06 -27.76
CA GLY A 15 8.40 3.93 -28.85
C GLY A 15 8.90 5.36 -28.68
N GLU A 16 8.97 6.09 -29.78
CA GLU A 16 9.31 7.52 -29.77
C GLU A 16 8.35 8.30 -28.87
N GLY A 17 8.89 9.14 -27.98
CA GLY A 17 8.10 9.94 -27.04
C GLY A 17 7.58 9.19 -25.80
N HIS A 18 7.75 7.86 -25.68
CA HIS A 18 7.34 7.16 -24.46
C HIS A 18 8.26 7.51 -23.28
N PRO A 19 7.71 7.88 -22.10
CA PRO A 19 8.48 8.34 -20.93
C PRO A 19 9.29 7.23 -20.22
N GLY A 20 9.34 6.01 -20.76
CA GLY A 20 9.82 4.80 -20.07
C GLY A 20 8.86 4.32 -18.98
N THR A 21 9.22 3.19 -18.35
CA THR A 21 8.49 2.61 -17.22
C THR A 21 9.40 2.27 -16.05
N LEU A 22 8.88 2.53 -14.85
CA LEU A 22 9.50 2.25 -13.55
C LEU A 22 8.42 2.00 -12.50
N ASN A 23 8.79 1.70 -11.25
CA ASN A 23 7.85 1.77 -10.14
C ASN A 23 8.59 2.23 -8.86
N PRO A 24 8.14 3.30 -8.18
CA PRO A 24 8.80 3.79 -6.96
C PRO A 24 8.74 2.78 -5.80
N VAL A 25 7.74 1.91 -5.76
CA VAL A 25 7.66 0.84 -4.74
C VAL A 25 8.75 -0.20 -4.96
N TYR A 26 9.11 -0.47 -6.23
CA TYR A 26 10.24 -1.35 -6.55
C TYR A 26 11.55 -0.80 -6.01
N GLU A 27 11.82 0.50 -6.20
CA GLU A 27 13.02 1.14 -5.62
C GLU A 27 13.05 1.04 -4.10
N ARG A 28 11.88 1.26 -3.48
CA ARG A 28 11.77 1.35 -2.03
C ARG A 28 11.82 0.01 -1.32
N LEU A 29 11.26 -1.05 -1.92
CA LEU A 29 11.08 -2.35 -1.26
C LEU A 29 11.72 -3.49 -2.05
N ASP A 30 11.22 -3.79 -3.26
CA ASP A 30 11.61 -4.99 -4.01
C ASP A 30 13.11 -5.04 -4.31
N ARG A 31 13.73 -3.90 -4.63
CA ARG A 31 15.17 -3.80 -4.91
C ARG A 31 16.03 -4.20 -3.72
N ALA A 32 15.65 -3.79 -2.51
CA ALA A 32 16.39 -4.15 -1.31
C ALA A 32 16.35 -5.66 -1.05
N ILE A 33 15.27 -6.36 -1.40
CA ILE A 33 15.23 -7.84 -1.38
C ILE A 33 16.25 -8.44 -2.34
N ILE A 34 16.29 -7.94 -3.57
CA ILE A 34 17.23 -8.42 -4.61
C ILE A 34 18.69 -8.19 -4.18
N ASP A 35 18.95 -7.07 -3.51
CA ASP A 35 20.26 -6.72 -2.99
C ASP A 35 20.63 -7.50 -1.69
N GLY A 36 19.78 -8.40 -1.21
CA GLY A 36 20.02 -9.20 0.00
C GLY A 36 19.81 -8.45 1.32
N ARG A 37 19.08 -7.34 1.30
CA ARG A 37 18.82 -6.44 2.44
C ARG A 37 17.42 -6.64 3.02
N ALA A 38 16.94 -7.87 3.04
CA ALA A 38 15.58 -8.22 3.42
C ALA A 38 15.25 -7.90 4.89
N ASP A 39 16.23 -8.02 5.78
CA ASP A 39 16.09 -7.82 7.22
C ASP A 39 16.35 -6.36 7.66
N GLU A 40 16.67 -5.46 6.73
CA GLU A 40 16.88 -4.04 7.05
C GLU A 40 15.54 -3.35 7.40
N PRO A 41 15.52 -2.40 8.34
CA PRO A 41 14.34 -1.57 8.59
C PRO A 41 13.90 -0.80 7.35
N ALA A 42 12.60 -0.85 7.03
CA ALA A 42 12.04 -0.18 5.84
C ALA A 42 10.94 0.84 6.20
N LEU A 43 10.03 0.48 7.10
CA LEU A 43 8.92 1.33 7.51
C LEU A 43 8.81 1.34 9.04
N ALA A 44 8.58 2.51 9.62
CA ALA A 44 8.29 2.64 11.04
C ALA A 44 7.19 3.67 11.26
N GLY A 45 6.30 3.41 12.21
CA GLY A 45 5.18 4.29 12.47
C GLY A 45 4.29 3.80 13.60
N ILE A 46 3.25 4.58 13.90
CA ILE A 46 2.20 4.17 14.83
C ILE A 46 1.24 3.24 14.08
N GLY A 47 1.07 2.03 14.61
CA GLY A 47 0.15 1.01 14.10
C GLY A 47 -1.27 1.19 14.62
N PRO A 48 -2.20 0.32 14.18
CA PRO A 48 -3.60 0.36 14.60
C PRO A 48 -3.80 0.18 16.11
N ASP A 49 -2.93 -0.57 16.79
CA ASP A 49 -2.96 -0.75 18.24
C ASP A 49 -2.46 0.49 19.02
N GLY A 50 -2.13 1.58 18.33
CA GLY A 50 -1.55 2.79 18.91
C GLY A 50 -0.08 2.63 19.30
N ALA A 51 0.50 1.45 19.12
CA ALA A 51 1.90 1.19 19.43
C ALA A 51 2.80 1.55 18.24
N ARG A 52 4.04 1.94 18.54
CA ARG A 52 5.07 2.09 17.51
C ARG A 52 5.51 0.71 17.03
N ALA A 53 5.57 0.54 15.72
CA ALA A 53 6.12 -0.64 15.08
C ALA A 53 7.18 -0.25 14.05
N GLU A 54 8.11 -1.16 13.82
CA GLU A 54 9.10 -1.12 12.75
C GLU A 54 8.94 -2.41 11.95
N LEU A 55 9.00 -2.30 10.63
CA LEU A 55 8.90 -3.40 9.68
C LEU A 55 10.19 -3.46 8.88
N THR A 56 10.73 -4.66 8.78
CA THR A 56 11.81 -4.97 7.83
C THR A 56 11.33 -4.82 6.38
N VAL A 57 12.25 -4.76 5.42
CA VAL A 57 11.94 -4.74 3.97
C VAL A 57 11.04 -5.93 3.61
N ALA A 58 11.37 -7.14 4.07
CA ALA A 58 10.58 -8.34 3.79
C ALA A 58 9.16 -8.26 4.36
N GLU A 59 9.03 -7.79 5.60
CA GLU A 59 7.74 -7.64 6.26
C GLU A 59 6.86 -6.56 5.63
N ALA A 60 7.46 -5.46 5.20
CA ALA A 60 6.78 -4.38 4.50
C ALA A 60 6.32 -4.87 3.12
N LEU A 61 7.20 -5.51 2.34
CA LEU A 61 6.89 -6.01 1.01
C LEU A 61 5.77 -7.06 1.03
N ASP A 62 5.83 -8.02 1.95
CA ASP A 62 4.78 -9.04 2.10
C ASP A 62 3.40 -8.42 2.33
N ARG A 63 3.32 -7.45 3.25
CA ARG A 63 2.07 -6.74 3.56
C ARG A 63 1.58 -5.91 2.39
N VAL A 64 2.47 -5.11 1.78
CA VAL A 64 2.16 -4.28 0.61
C VAL A 64 1.64 -5.14 -0.54
N ALA A 65 2.30 -6.26 -0.84
CA ALA A 65 1.89 -7.16 -1.92
C ALA A 65 0.52 -7.81 -1.65
N LYS A 66 0.22 -8.21 -0.42
CA LYS A 66 -1.09 -8.77 -0.04
C LYS A 66 -2.21 -7.74 -0.08
N ILE A 67 -1.98 -6.54 0.46
CA ILE A 67 -2.95 -5.43 0.38
C ILE A 67 -3.22 -5.11 -1.09
N ALA A 68 -2.18 -5.03 -1.91
CA ALA A 68 -2.32 -4.78 -3.34
C ALA A 68 -3.10 -5.89 -4.06
N GLY A 69 -2.90 -7.16 -3.69
CA GLY A 69 -3.69 -8.29 -4.18
C GLY A 69 -5.18 -8.14 -3.85
N ALA A 70 -5.50 -7.74 -2.61
CA ALA A 70 -6.87 -7.47 -2.19
C ALA A 70 -7.49 -6.30 -2.97
N LEU A 71 -6.75 -5.21 -3.17
CA LEU A 71 -7.23 -4.03 -3.90
C LEU A 71 -7.52 -4.33 -5.38
N ARG A 72 -6.81 -5.27 -6.01
CA ARG A 72 -7.13 -5.71 -7.38
C ARG A 72 -8.52 -6.34 -7.49
N LEU A 73 -9.00 -7.01 -6.45
CA LEU A 73 -10.37 -7.57 -6.42
C LEU A 73 -11.44 -6.48 -6.43
N LEU A 74 -11.08 -5.28 -5.96
CA LEU A 74 -11.90 -4.06 -5.97
C LEU A 74 -11.65 -3.21 -7.22
N ALA A 75 -11.08 -3.81 -8.27
CA ALA A 75 -10.75 -3.16 -9.54
C ALA A 75 -9.78 -1.97 -9.42
N VAL A 76 -8.98 -1.89 -8.36
CA VAL A 76 -7.87 -0.94 -8.29
C VAL A 76 -6.76 -1.40 -9.24
N GLY A 77 -6.27 -0.46 -10.04
CA GLY A 77 -5.22 -0.68 -11.03
C GLY A 77 -4.73 0.64 -11.62
N PRO A 78 -4.08 0.63 -12.79
CA PRO A 78 -3.52 1.81 -13.44
C PRO A 78 -4.48 3.01 -13.49
N GLY A 79 -4.09 4.11 -12.83
CA GLY A 79 -4.80 5.39 -12.81
C GLY A 79 -6.07 5.43 -11.96
N VAL A 80 -6.45 4.33 -11.30
CA VAL A 80 -7.64 4.29 -10.43
C VAL A 80 -7.35 5.05 -9.14
N PRO A 81 -8.11 6.13 -8.81
CA PRO A 81 -7.89 6.88 -7.59
C PRO A 81 -8.40 6.11 -6.36
N VAL A 82 -7.56 6.01 -5.33
CA VAL A 82 -7.90 5.41 -4.05
C VAL A 82 -7.67 6.44 -2.95
N ARG A 83 -8.71 6.76 -2.20
CA ARG A 83 -8.61 7.72 -1.10
C ARG A 83 -8.19 7.03 0.18
N ILE A 84 -7.21 7.60 0.88
CA ILE A 84 -6.85 7.17 2.24
C ILE A 84 -7.29 8.26 3.21
N ALA A 85 -8.23 7.92 4.08
CA ALA A 85 -8.80 8.86 5.04
C ALA A 85 -7.81 9.16 6.19
N SER A 86 -7.87 10.39 6.73
CA SER A 86 -6.96 10.86 7.78
C SER A 86 -7.02 10.09 9.11
N GLY A 87 -8.12 9.38 9.36
CA GLY A 87 -8.27 8.56 10.58
C GLY A 87 -7.55 7.21 10.52
N VAL A 88 -7.06 6.79 9.34
CA VAL A 88 -6.31 5.53 9.20
C VAL A 88 -4.98 5.66 9.93
N ALA A 89 -4.59 4.63 10.70
CA ALA A 89 -3.35 4.65 11.46
C ALA A 89 -2.13 4.91 10.54
N PRO A 90 -1.13 5.73 10.95
CA PRO A 90 -0.07 6.18 10.05
C PRO A 90 0.69 5.05 9.33
N LEU A 91 1.04 3.96 10.05
CA LEU A 91 1.72 2.82 9.43
C LEU A 91 0.82 2.10 8.40
N THR A 92 -0.47 1.98 8.71
CA THR A 92 -1.47 1.38 7.82
C THR A 92 -1.67 2.23 6.56
N ALA A 93 -1.72 3.55 6.72
CA ALA A 93 -1.84 4.48 5.60
C ALA A 93 -0.62 4.38 4.65
N GLU A 94 0.59 4.26 5.19
CA GLU A 94 1.81 4.08 4.38
C GLU A 94 1.79 2.73 3.63
N LEU A 95 1.42 1.64 4.31
CA LEU A 95 1.29 0.31 3.68
C LEU A 95 0.23 0.31 2.57
N ALA A 96 -0.91 0.94 2.81
CA ALA A 96 -1.99 1.08 1.84
C ALA A 96 -1.57 1.95 0.64
N ALA A 97 -0.90 3.08 0.88
CA ALA A 97 -0.41 3.96 -0.18
C ALA A 97 0.58 3.23 -1.10
N LEU A 98 1.56 2.52 -0.52
CA LEU A 98 2.51 1.70 -1.28
C LEU A 98 1.80 0.58 -2.05
N ALA A 99 0.75 -0.03 -1.48
CA ALA A 99 -0.01 -1.08 -2.16
C ALA A 99 -0.77 -0.55 -3.39
N VAL A 100 -1.41 0.62 -3.26
CA VAL A 100 -2.08 1.32 -4.37
C VAL A 100 -1.06 1.65 -5.47
N GLN A 101 0.07 2.25 -5.12
CA GLN A 101 1.13 2.62 -6.07
C GLN A 101 1.77 1.40 -6.74
N ARG A 102 1.92 0.28 -6.02
CA ARG A 102 2.49 -0.97 -6.54
C ARG A 102 1.73 -1.49 -7.77
N ILE A 103 0.42 -1.32 -7.79
CA ILE A 103 -0.48 -1.78 -8.86
C ILE A 103 -0.92 -0.64 -9.79
N GLY A 104 -0.26 0.51 -9.69
CA GLY A 104 -0.48 1.66 -10.56
C GLY A 104 -1.72 2.49 -10.23
N GLY A 105 -2.36 2.29 -9.07
CA GLY A 105 -3.39 3.20 -8.60
C GLY A 105 -2.81 4.57 -8.23
N THR A 106 -3.71 5.55 -8.07
CA THR A 106 -3.36 6.91 -7.64
C THR A 106 -3.84 7.11 -6.20
N VAL A 107 -2.93 7.36 -5.27
CA VAL A 107 -3.30 7.68 -3.89
C VAL A 107 -3.84 9.10 -3.81
N VAL A 108 -4.98 9.28 -3.15
CA VAL A 108 -5.57 10.59 -2.87
C VAL A 108 -5.60 10.81 -1.37
N TRP A 109 -4.91 11.85 -0.91
CA TRP A 109 -4.93 12.26 0.49
C TRP A 109 -6.00 13.32 0.74
N GLY A 110 -6.63 13.29 1.92
CA GLY A 110 -7.58 14.32 2.37
C GLY A 110 -9.05 13.86 2.45
N ALA A 111 -9.91 14.75 2.94
CA ALA A 111 -11.34 14.48 3.15
C ALA A 111 -12.12 14.36 1.83
N GLY A 112 -13.10 13.45 1.78
CA GLY A 112 -13.86 13.13 0.56
C GLY A 112 -14.84 14.22 0.10
N ASP A 113 -15.16 15.15 0.99
CA ASP A 113 -16.18 16.18 0.90
C ASP A 113 -15.60 17.60 0.72
N ALA A 114 -14.27 17.71 0.60
CA ALA A 114 -13.63 18.97 0.26
C ALA A 114 -13.98 19.39 -1.19
N PRO A 115 -14.40 20.64 -1.43
CA PRO A 115 -14.67 21.13 -2.78
C PRO A 115 -13.48 20.96 -3.72
N GLY A 116 -13.69 20.31 -4.87
CA GLY A 116 -12.63 20.04 -5.86
C GLY A 116 -11.75 18.82 -5.58
N ALA A 117 -12.02 18.08 -4.49
CA ALA A 117 -11.33 16.82 -4.24
C ALA A 117 -11.63 15.81 -5.37
N PRO A 118 -10.63 15.08 -5.87
CA PRO A 118 -10.85 14.11 -6.94
C PRO A 118 -11.76 12.99 -6.46
N ALA A 119 -12.71 12.58 -7.31
CA ALA A 119 -13.53 11.41 -7.04
C ALA A 119 -12.63 10.18 -6.90
N ALA A 120 -12.88 9.38 -5.88
CA ALA A 120 -12.17 8.13 -5.62
C ALA A 120 -13.22 7.02 -5.46
N PRO A 121 -13.34 6.08 -6.41
CA PRO A 121 -14.30 4.99 -6.33
C PRO A 121 -13.99 4.01 -5.19
N VAL A 122 -12.75 4.02 -4.69
CA VAL A 122 -12.32 3.20 -3.56
C VAL A 122 -11.80 4.10 -2.43
N VAL A 123 -12.24 3.84 -1.20
CA VAL A 123 -11.84 4.56 0.01
C VAL A 123 -11.34 3.57 1.05
N ILE A 124 -10.19 3.88 1.65
CA ILE A 124 -9.62 3.18 2.81
C ILE A 124 -9.82 4.09 4.02
N GLU A 125 -10.57 3.60 5.01
CA GLU A 125 -11.02 4.38 6.16
C GLU A 125 -11.03 3.54 7.44
N PRO A 126 -11.01 4.17 8.63
CA PRO A 126 -11.16 3.44 9.88
C PRO A 126 -12.48 2.69 9.92
N ASP A 127 -12.46 1.46 10.41
CA ASP A 127 -13.68 0.72 10.68
C ASP A 127 -14.29 1.21 12.01
N ALA A 128 -15.48 1.79 11.95
CA ALA A 128 -16.18 2.26 13.15
C ALA A 128 -16.69 1.10 14.02
N GLU A 129 -16.86 -0.10 13.44
CA GLU A 129 -17.41 -1.28 14.09
C GLU A 129 -16.31 -2.19 14.67
N GLU A 130 -15.07 -2.07 14.19
CA GLU A 130 -13.89 -2.76 14.72
C GLU A 130 -12.86 -1.76 15.26
N PRO A 131 -12.84 -1.46 16.56
CA PRO A 131 -11.89 -0.50 17.12
C PRO A 131 -10.45 -0.98 16.92
N ALA A 132 -9.59 -0.05 16.54
CA ALA A 132 -8.17 -0.28 16.36
C ALA A 132 -7.54 -0.89 17.64
N GLY A 133 -6.84 -2.01 17.50
CA GLY A 133 -6.30 -2.78 18.64
C GLY A 133 -7.21 -3.92 19.14
N ALA A 134 -8.38 -4.15 18.54
CA ALA A 134 -9.16 -5.38 18.72
C ALA A 134 -8.45 -6.57 18.05
N SER A 135 -7.28 -6.96 18.57
CA SER A 135 -6.77 -8.31 18.35
C SER A 135 -7.70 -9.26 19.10
N ALA A 136 -8.81 -9.62 18.47
CA ALA A 136 -9.70 -10.63 19.00
C ALA A 136 -8.88 -11.93 19.11
N ALA A 137 -8.53 -12.29 20.34
CA ALA A 137 -8.18 -13.65 20.67
C ALA A 137 -9.41 -14.50 20.36
N GLU A 138 -9.51 -15.03 19.13
CA GLU A 138 -10.57 -15.96 18.80
C GLU A 138 -10.43 -17.19 19.68
N ARG A 139 -11.46 -17.43 20.49
CA ARG A 139 -11.67 -18.72 21.14
C ARG A 139 -12.15 -19.72 20.09
N GLY A 140 -11.16 -20.38 19.47
CA GLY A 140 -11.16 -21.82 19.19
C GLY A 140 -11.67 -22.30 17.82
N VAL A 141 -10.81 -23.00 17.10
CA VAL A 141 -11.16 -24.21 16.31
C VAL A 141 -10.02 -25.23 16.43
N HIS A 142 -10.38 -26.43 16.92
CA HIS A 142 -9.59 -27.64 17.19
C HIS A 142 -8.57 -27.60 18.34
N SER A 143 -8.89 -28.36 19.40
CA SER A 143 -8.07 -28.61 20.60
C SER A 143 -6.80 -29.46 20.34
N ALA A 144 -6.27 -29.45 19.11
CA ALA A 144 -5.04 -30.16 18.76
C ALA A 144 -3.77 -29.30 18.94
N PHE A 145 -3.91 -27.98 19.00
CA PHE A 145 -2.80 -27.05 19.23
C PHE A 145 -3.04 -26.28 20.53
N ALA A 146 -2.71 -26.89 21.67
CA ALA A 146 -2.86 -26.30 23.00
C ALA A 146 -1.96 -25.08 23.27
N LYS A 147 -1.07 -24.74 22.34
CA LYS A 147 -0.28 -23.51 22.41
C LYS A 147 -1.06 -22.41 21.67
N PRO A 148 -1.46 -21.30 22.33
CA PRO A 148 -2.05 -20.18 21.63
C PRO A 148 -1.07 -19.73 20.55
N LEU A 149 -1.45 -19.89 19.29
CA LEU A 149 -0.69 -19.33 18.17
C LEU A 149 -0.76 -17.81 18.34
N ARG A 150 0.38 -17.21 18.68
CA ARG A 150 0.51 -15.75 18.73
C ARG A 150 0.29 -15.25 17.30
N ARG A 151 -0.90 -14.70 17.01
CA ARG A 151 -1.15 -14.09 15.70
C ARG A 151 -0.18 -12.94 15.52
N LEU A 152 0.51 -12.95 14.39
CA LEU A 152 1.27 -11.78 13.98
C LEU A 152 0.28 -10.69 13.51
N PRO A 153 0.47 -9.44 13.94
CA PRO A 153 -0.36 -8.34 13.49
C PRO A 153 -0.14 -8.09 12.00
N SER A 154 -1.23 -7.95 11.26
CA SER A 154 -1.23 -7.59 9.84
C SER A 154 -0.86 -6.13 9.64
N ARG A 155 -1.06 -5.29 10.67
CA ARG A 155 -0.88 -3.82 10.67
C ARG A 155 -1.94 -3.08 9.86
N VAL A 156 -3.07 -3.71 9.61
CA VAL A 156 -4.25 -3.11 8.98
C VAL A 156 -5.54 -3.38 9.78
N GLU A 157 -5.40 -3.84 11.03
CA GLU A 157 -6.54 -4.09 11.93
C GLU A 157 -7.40 -2.83 12.11
N GLY A 158 -8.73 -2.98 12.22
CA GLY A 158 -9.66 -1.86 12.36
C GLY A 158 -9.70 -0.91 11.17
N THR A 159 -9.31 -1.37 9.98
CA THR A 159 -9.38 -0.61 8.73
C THR A 159 -10.32 -1.30 7.75
N ARG A 160 -11.19 -0.53 7.13
CA ARG A 160 -12.13 -0.96 6.10
C ARG A 160 -11.72 -0.38 4.76
N VAL A 161 -11.96 -1.15 3.70
CA VAL A 161 -11.92 -0.67 2.32
C VAL A 161 -13.32 -0.71 1.75
N ARG A 162 -13.75 0.37 1.10
CA ARG A 162 -15.10 0.55 0.56
C ARG A 162 -15.04 0.94 -0.90
N ASP A 163 -15.85 0.27 -1.73
CA ASP A 163 -16.10 0.67 -3.12
C ASP A 163 -17.54 1.20 -3.28
N GLU A 164 -18.04 1.31 -4.52
CA GLU A 164 -19.41 1.75 -4.79
C GLU A 164 -20.49 0.73 -4.37
N ARG A 165 -20.11 -0.53 -4.13
CA ARG A 165 -21.03 -1.66 -3.90
C ARG A 165 -21.18 -1.97 -2.42
N ASP A 166 -20.07 -2.00 -1.66
CA ASP A 166 -20.07 -2.22 -0.21
C ASP A 166 -18.69 -1.93 0.44
N GLY A 167 -18.60 -2.02 1.76
CA GLY A 167 -17.36 -2.00 2.54
C GLY A 167 -16.95 -3.38 3.07
N ALA A 168 -15.66 -3.67 3.11
CA ALA A 168 -15.09 -4.90 3.66
C ALA A 168 -13.89 -4.63 4.58
N SER A 169 -13.72 -5.45 5.62
CA SER A 169 -12.53 -5.38 6.49
C SER A 169 -11.27 -5.68 5.68
N LEU A 170 -10.31 -4.75 5.72
CA LEU A 170 -9.04 -4.90 5.01
C LEU A 170 -8.19 -6.02 5.63
N ASP A 171 -8.26 -6.20 6.96
CA ASP A 171 -7.57 -7.30 7.65
C ASP A 171 -8.10 -8.67 7.21
N ALA A 172 -9.42 -8.80 7.09
CA ALA A 172 -10.04 -10.04 6.64
C ALA A 172 -9.61 -10.39 5.21
N LEU A 173 -9.58 -9.41 4.31
CA LEU A 173 -9.10 -9.60 2.94
C LEU A 173 -7.62 -10.02 2.92
N VAL A 174 -6.75 -9.26 3.57
CA VAL A 174 -5.29 -9.54 3.59
C VAL A 174 -4.95 -10.92 4.17
N ARG A 175 -5.80 -11.46 5.06
CA ARG A 175 -5.63 -12.78 5.66
C ARG A 175 -6.27 -13.91 4.87
N ASP A 176 -7.09 -13.62 3.86
CA ASP A 176 -7.69 -14.64 3.02
C ASP A 176 -6.60 -15.27 2.13
N GLY A 177 -6.27 -16.53 2.42
CA GLY A 177 -5.21 -17.26 1.71
C GLY A 177 -5.48 -17.51 0.24
N ARG A 178 -6.66 -17.17 -0.28
CA ARG A 178 -6.99 -17.20 -1.71
C ARG A 178 -6.55 -15.94 -2.45
N ILE A 179 -6.18 -14.87 -1.73
CA ILE A 179 -5.70 -13.64 -2.34
C ILE A 179 -4.24 -13.81 -2.70
N GLU A 180 -3.98 -13.77 -4.01
CA GLU A 180 -2.63 -13.78 -4.55
C GLU A 180 -1.93 -12.43 -4.29
N PRO A 181 -0.73 -12.42 -3.68
CA PRO A 181 0.06 -11.21 -3.55
C PRO A 181 0.36 -10.59 -4.93
N ALA A 182 0.17 -9.27 -5.03
CA ALA A 182 0.39 -8.55 -6.28
C ALA A 182 1.88 -8.43 -6.63
N ALA A 183 2.21 -8.71 -7.89
CA ALA A 183 3.49 -8.30 -8.47
C ALA A 183 3.55 -6.76 -8.60
N VAL A 184 4.76 -6.22 -8.70
CA VAL A 184 4.96 -4.80 -8.99
C VAL A 184 4.67 -4.53 -10.47
N GLU A 185 3.82 -3.56 -10.74
CA GLU A 185 3.43 -3.21 -12.12
C GLU A 185 4.37 -2.14 -12.71
N PRO A 186 4.72 -2.24 -14.00
CA PRO A 186 5.47 -1.19 -14.69
C PRO A 186 4.58 0.04 -14.93
N LEU A 187 4.98 1.20 -14.39
CA LEU A 187 4.23 2.45 -14.51
C LEU A 187 4.93 3.40 -15.48
N PRO A 188 4.21 4.09 -16.39
CA PRO A 188 4.75 5.23 -17.12
C PRO A 188 5.34 6.27 -16.15
N ALA A 189 6.52 6.80 -16.49
CA ALA A 189 7.25 7.68 -15.58
C ALA A 189 6.51 8.97 -15.24
N ASP A 190 5.65 9.44 -16.14
CA ASP A 190 4.81 10.63 -16.02
C ASP A 190 3.42 10.34 -15.41
N GLN A 191 3.11 9.08 -15.10
CA GLN A 191 1.84 8.74 -14.45
C GLN A 191 1.78 9.36 -13.06
N VAL A 192 0.69 10.08 -12.76
CA VAL A 192 0.41 10.60 -11.42
C VAL A 192 -0.04 9.45 -10.52
N ILE A 193 0.72 9.22 -9.45
CA ILE A 193 0.48 8.13 -8.49
C ILE A 193 0.08 8.63 -7.11
N GLU A 194 0.19 9.94 -6.87
CA GLU A 194 -0.21 10.56 -5.63
C GLU A 194 -0.77 11.97 -5.88
N ILE A 195 -1.84 12.29 -5.15
CA ILE A 195 -2.46 13.61 -5.07
C ILE A 195 -2.56 13.96 -3.58
N ALA A 196 -1.82 14.98 -3.16
CA ALA A 196 -1.85 15.49 -1.79
C ALA A 196 -3.17 16.23 -1.48
N ALA A 197 -3.43 16.49 -0.21
CA ALA A 197 -4.66 17.13 0.25
C ALA A 197 -4.85 18.57 -0.28
N ASP A 198 -3.75 19.26 -0.62
CA ASP A 198 -3.75 20.58 -1.26
C ASP A 198 -3.86 20.51 -2.80
N GLY A 199 -3.98 19.30 -3.35
CA GLY A 199 -4.07 19.04 -4.79
C GLY A 199 -2.73 18.89 -5.51
N ALA A 200 -1.59 19.00 -4.81
CA ALA A 200 -0.29 18.77 -5.41
C ALA A 200 -0.19 17.33 -5.95
N ARG A 201 0.34 17.19 -7.18
CA ARG A 201 0.43 15.91 -7.88
C ARG A 201 1.87 15.44 -7.94
N THR A 202 2.09 14.16 -7.69
CA THR A 202 3.40 13.52 -7.78
C THR A 202 3.34 12.39 -8.80
N THR A 203 4.26 12.44 -9.76
CA THR A 203 4.45 11.40 -10.78
C THR A 203 5.26 10.23 -10.24
N ALA A 204 5.20 9.09 -10.94
CA ALA A 204 5.99 7.90 -10.61
C ALA A 204 7.51 8.22 -10.58
N LEU A 205 8.00 9.03 -11.53
CA LEU A 205 9.40 9.44 -11.57
C LEU A 205 9.80 10.31 -10.38
N GLU A 206 9.00 11.32 -10.04
CA GLU A 206 9.27 12.21 -8.91
C GLU A 206 9.30 11.44 -7.58
N ALA A 207 8.37 10.50 -7.40
CA ALA A 207 8.34 9.63 -6.24
C ALA A 207 9.57 8.71 -6.17
N ALA A 208 9.98 8.12 -7.30
CA ALA A 208 11.15 7.23 -7.37
C ALA A 208 12.44 7.98 -7.02
N LEU A 209 12.58 9.23 -7.49
CA LEU A 209 13.73 10.08 -7.16
C LEU A 209 13.73 10.49 -5.67
N SER A 210 12.56 10.78 -5.11
CA SER A 210 12.41 11.19 -3.70
C SER A 210 12.71 10.05 -2.72
N SER A 211 12.34 8.81 -3.07
CA SER A 211 12.53 7.62 -2.22
C SER A 211 13.98 7.31 -1.86
N ARG A 212 14.96 7.81 -2.63
CA ARG A 212 16.39 7.57 -2.41
C ARG A 212 17.13 8.66 -1.65
N THR A 213 16.42 9.72 -1.26
CA THR A 213 17.00 10.80 -0.43
C THR A 213 16.71 10.57 1.06
N ARG A 214 15.90 9.56 1.41
CA ARG A 214 15.59 9.17 2.79
C ARG A 214 16.44 7.99 3.26
#